data_AF-A0A1V5NLZ0-F1
#
_entry.id   AF-A0A1V5NLZ0-F1
#
_cell.length_a   1.000
_cell.length_b   1.000
_cell.length_c   1.000
_cell.angle_alpha   90.00
_cell.angle_beta   90.00
_cell.angle_gamma   90.00
#
_symmetry.space_group_name_H-M   'P 1'
#
loop_
_entity.id
_entity.type
_entity.pdbx_description
1 polymer ?
#
loop_
_entity_poly.entity_id
_entity_poly.type
_entity_poly.pdbx_seq_one_letter_code
_entity_poly.pdbx_strand_id
1 'polypeptide(L)'
;MALEALKQYAQEMGATVEGIHTAPQPAKSTQEQAIAAAYQRQQDAIKRTEQLQHSLIKGLRGDAQPVDLLLQAVEIIGLMTGETVVLSGLAKEYAGRHGHADGGGCT
;
A
#
# COMPACT_ATOMS: atom_id res chain seq x y z
N MET A 1 -5.47 56.69 11.36
CA MET A 1 -6.26 55.60 11.98
C MET A 1 -5.94 54.21 11.43
N ALA A 2 -5.81 53.99 10.10
CA ALA A 2 -5.49 52.65 9.57
C ALA A 2 -4.07 52.13 9.87
N LEU A 3 -3.10 53.03 10.07
CA LEU A 3 -1.69 52.67 10.30
C LEU A 3 -1.42 52.15 11.72
N GLU A 4 -2.19 52.62 12.71
CA GLU A 4 -2.10 52.16 14.10
C GLU A 4 -2.74 50.78 14.28
N ALA A 5 -3.87 50.55 13.59
CA ALA A 5 -4.51 49.23 13.54
C ALA A 5 -3.58 48.15 12.94
N LEU A 6 -2.81 48.49 11.90
CA LEU A 6 -1.81 47.56 11.33
C LEU A 6 -0.62 47.30 12.27
N LYS A 7 -0.21 48.28 13.09
CA LYS A 7 0.85 48.09 14.10
C LYS A 7 0.38 47.24 15.28
N GLN A 8 -0.85 47.43 15.75
CA GLN A 8 -1.47 46.57 16.77
C GLN A 8 -1.66 45.15 16.26
N TYR A 9 -2.13 44.97 15.02
CA TYR A 9 -2.25 43.66 14.39
C TYR A 9 -0.91 42.93 14.27
N ALA A 10 0.18 43.65 13.96
CA ALA A 10 1.53 43.08 13.91
C ALA A 10 2.08 42.70 15.30
N GLN A 11 1.72 43.45 16.35
CA GLN A 11 2.10 43.11 17.74
C GLN A 11 1.30 41.93 18.30
N GLU A 12 0.00 41.83 17.99
CA GLU A 12 -0.84 40.68 18.34
C GLU A 12 -0.38 39.42 17.61
N MET A 13 -0.08 39.51 16.30
CA MET A 13 0.43 38.37 15.52
C MET A 13 1.86 37.96 15.90
N GLY A 14 2.69 38.90 16.36
CA GLY A 14 4.04 38.64 16.88
C GLY A 14 4.04 37.93 18.25
N ALA A 15 3.00 38.13 19.06
CA ALA A 15 2.82 37.44 20.35
C ALA A 15 2.17 36.05 20.22
N THR A 16 1.49 35.76 19.10
CA THR A 16 0.88 34.44 18.86
C THR A 16 1.83 33.38 18.28
N VAL A 17 3.09 33.72 18.03
CA VAL A 17 4.09 32.76 17.50
C VAL A 17 4.57 31.76 18.57
N GLU A 18 4.11 31.86 19.82
CA GLU A 18 4.28 30.78 20.81
C GLU A 18 3.20 29.69 20.71
N GLY A 19 2.20 29.87 19.83
CA GLY A 19 1.06 28.95 19.66
C GLY A 19 1.02 28.17 18.35
N ILE A 20 1.99 28.32 17.45
CA ILE A 20 2.20 27.32 16.39
C ILE A 20 2.92 26.18 17.07
N HIS A 21 2.12 25.32 17.72
CA HIS A 21 2.59 24.04 18.23
C HIS A 21 3.53 23.45 17.21
N THR A 22 4.80 23.39 17.62
CA THR A 22 5.79 22.45 17.14
C THR A 22 5.04 21.13 16.99
N ALA A 23 4.62 20.79 15.77
CA ALA A 23 4.22 19.43 15.46
C ALA A 23 5.38 18.60 16.02
N PRO A 24 5.13 17.62 16.91
CA PRO A 24 6.21 16.86 17.50
C PRO A 24 7.03 16.32 16.34
N GLN A 25 8.20 16.90 16.10
CA GLN A 25 9.12 16.33 15.15
C GLN A 25 9.34 14.93 15.72
N PRO A 26 8.98 13.86 15.00
CA PRO A 26 9.23 12.52 15.50
C PRO A 26 10.71 12.52 15.88
N ALA A 27 11.02 12.15 17.13
CA ALA A 27 12.40 12.07 17.58
C ALA A 27 13.20 11.34 16.49
N LYS A 28 14.42 11.78 16.18
CA LYS A 28 15.19 11.25 15.03
C LYS A 28 15.15 9.70 14.97
N SER A 29 15.14 9.04 16.12
CA SER A 29 14.93 7.60 16.29
C SER A 29 13.59 7.05 15.76
N THR A 30 12.48 7.75 15.94
CA THR A 30 11.14 7.38 15.42
C THR A 30 11.08 7.52 13.89
N GLN A 31 11.73 8.53 13.33
CA GLN A 31 11.82 8.69 11.88
C GLN A 31 12.72 7.62 11.25
N GLU A 32 13.87 7.34 11.87
CA GLU A 32 14.77 6.26 11.46
C GLU A 32 14.08 4.89 11.51
N GLN A 33 13.27 4.62 12.54
CA GLN A 33 12.45 3.40 12.63
C GLN A 33 11.41 3.31 11.52
N ALA A 34 10.73 4.41 11.18
CA ALA A 34 9.77 4.44 10.08
C ALA A 34 10.43 4.18 8.72
N ILE A 35 11.62 4.77 8.48
CA ILE A 35 12.41 4.55 7.26
C ILE A 35 12.89 3.09 7.18
N ALA A 36 13.42 2.55 8.28
CA ALA A 36 13.87 1.16 8.33
C ALA A 36 12.72 0.18 8.06
N ALA A 37 11.53 0.42 8.63
CA ALA A 37 10.34 -0.39 8.39
C ALA A 37 9.85 -0.29 6.93
N ALA A 38 9.87 0.90 6.33
CA ALA A 38 9.53 1.10 4.93
C ALA A 38 10.52 0.36 4.01
N TYR A 39 11.80 0.44 4.31
CA TYR A 39 12.85 -0.24 3.57
C TYR A 39 12.74 -1.77 3.68
N GLN A 40 12.46 -2.31 4.88
CA GLN A 40 12.21 -3.74 5.06
C GLN A 40 11.00 -4.22 4.25
N ARG A 41 9.88 -3.48 4.29
CA ARG A 41 8.69 -3.82 3.47
C ARG A 41 9.01 -3.82 1.98
N GLN A 42 9.85 -2.89 1.52
CA GLN A 42 10.27 -2.84 0.13
C GLN A 42 11.14 -4.06 -0.22
N GLN A 43 12.09 -4.45 0.65
CA GLN A 43 12.90 -5.65 0.43
C GLN A 43 12.06 -6.93 0.40
N ASP A 44 11.06 -7.04 1.27
CA ASP A 44 10.16 -8.20 1.30
C ASP A 44 9.28 -8.25 0.04
N ALA A 45 8.80 -7.09 -0.44
CA ALA A 45 8.06 -7.00 -1.69
C ALA A 45 8.91 -7.42 -2.89
N ILE A 46 10.19 -7.03 -2.94
CA ILE A 46 11.14 -7.46 -3.98
C ILE A 46 11.31 -8.99 -3.96
N LYS A 47 11.63 -9.58 -2.81
CA LYS A 47 11.81 -11.03 -2.68
C LYS A 47 10.56 -11.81 -3.09
N ARG A 48 9.38 -11.36 -2.65
CA ARG A 48 8.11 -12.00 -3.01
C ARG A 48 7.82 -11.86 -4.50
N THR A 49 8.14 -10.71 -5.10
CA THR A 49 8.00 -10.49 -6.55
C THR A 49 8.87 -11.47 -7.34
N GLU A 50 10.14 -11.65 -6.95
CA GLU A 50 11.05 -12.61 -7.60
C GLU A 50 10.51 -14.04 -7.52
N GLN A 51 10.02 -14.47 -6.34
CA GLN A 51 9.43 -15.79 -6.16
C GLN A 51 8.19 -16.00 -7.05
N LEU A 52 7.31 -15.01 -7.11
CA LEU A 52 6.10 -15.06 -7.94
C LEU A 52 6.45 -15.06 -9.43
N GLN A 53 7.46 -14.31 -9.87
CA GLN A 53 7.93 -14.34 -11.26
C GLN A 53 8.45 -15.74 -11.63
N HIS A 54 9.25 -16.36 -10.75
CA HIS A 54 9.71 -17.74 -10.96
C HIS A 54 8.54 -18.74 -11.05
N SER A 55 7.54 -18.59 -10.16
CA SER A 55 6.32 -19.40 -10.19
C SER A 55 5.54 -19.21 -11.49
N LEU A 56 5.33 -17.97 -11.90
CA LEU A 56 4.59 -17.62 -13.12
C LEU A 56 5.27 -18.20 -14.37
N ILE A 57 6.59 -18.02 -14.50
CA ILE A 57 7.36 -18.58 -15.63
C ILE A 57 7.29 -20.11 -15.65
N LYS A 58 7.34 -20.76 -14.49
CA LYS A 58 7.18 -22.21 -14.38
C LYS A 58 5.77 -22.66 -14.76
N GLY A 59 4.75 -21.93 -14.29
CA GLY A 59 3.34 -22.21 -14.58
C GLY A 59 2.99 -22.03 -16.07
N LEU A 60 3.56 -21.02 -16.73
CA LEU A 60 3.44 -20.81 -18.19
C LEU A 60 4.02 -21.96 -19.01
N ARG A 61 5.03 -22.67 -18.48
CA ARG A 61 5.62 -23.86 -19.12
C ARG A 61 4.91 -25.16 -18.74
N GLY A 62 4.04 -25.13 -17.74
CA GLY A 62 3.23 -26.26 -17.30
C GLY A 62 1.79 -26.16 -17.77
N ASP A 63 0.90 -26.89 -17.09
CA ASP A 63 -0.54 -26.93 -17.37
C ASP A 63 -1.33 -26.10 -16.34
N ALA A 64 -0.75 -24.97 -15.91
CA ALA A 64 -1.39 -24.09 -14.93
C ALA A 64 -2.62 -23.42 -15.55
N GLN A 65 -3.67 -23.25 -14.75
CA GLN A 65 -4.88 -22.59 -15.23
C GLN A 65 -4.58 -21.11 -15.56
N PRO A 66 -5.03 -20.59 -16.71
CA PRO A 66 -4.76 -19.21 -17.12
C PRO A 66 -5.19 -18.17 -16.09
N VAL A 67 -6.23 -18.45 -15.31
CA VAL A 67 -6.73 -17.54 -14.27
C VAL A 67 -5.79 -17.47 -13.06
N ASP A 68 -5.17 -18.59 -12.68
CA ASP A 68 -4.18 -18.60 -11.59
C ASP A 68 -2.92 -17.82 -11.99
N LEU A 69 -2.50 -17.95 -13.26
CA LEU A 69 -1.41 -17.15 -13.82
C LEU A 69 -1.74 -15.65 -13.85
N LEU A 70 -2.98 -15.30 -14.20
CA LEU A 70 -3.45 -13.92 -14.18
C LEU A 70 -3.43 -13.34 -12.76
N LEU A 71 -3.91 -14.09 -11.76
CA LEU A 71 -3.87 -13.65 -10.36
C LEU A 71 -2.44 -13.45 -9.87
N GLN A 72 -1.52 -14.35 -10.21
CA GLN A 72 -0.10 -14.20 -9.89
C GLN A 72 0.52 -12.95 -10.56
N ALA A 73 0.18 -12.69 -11.82
CA ALA A 73 0.65 -11.49 -12.52
C ALA A 73 0.14 -10.19 -11.88
N VAL A 74 -1.14 -10.17 -11.49
CA VAL A 74 -1.74 -9.01 -10.80
C VAL A 74 -1.11 -8.82 -9.42
N GLU A 75 -0.78 -9.90 -8.69
CA GLU A 75 -0.08 -9.81 -7.41
C GLU A 75 1.33 -9.22 -7.58
N ILE A 76 2.08 -9.65 -8.60
CA ILE A 76 3.39 -9.08 -8.94
C ILE A 76 3.30 -7.58 -9.20
N ILE A 77 2.32 -7.14 -10.00
CA ILE A 77 2.12 -5.72 -10.30
C ILE A 77 1.80 -4.95 -9.02
N GLY A 78 0.92 -5.48 -8.17
CA GLY A 78 0.56 -4.82 -6.91
C GLY A 78 1.71 -4.71 -5.91
N LEU A 79 2.62 -5.68 -5.87
CA LEU A 79 3.84 -5.59 -5.06
C LEU A 79 4.82 -4.52 -5.59
N MET A 80 4.90 -4.34 -6.91
CA MET A 80 5.77 -3.34 -7.53
C MET A 80 5.21 -1.91 -7.43
N THR A 81 3.90 -1.74 -7.55
CA THR A 81 3.24 -0.41 -7.51
C THR A 81 2.79 0.00 -6.11
N GLY A 82 2.71 -0.96 -5.17
CA GLY A 82 2.10 -0.76 -3.85
C GLY A 82 0.57 -0.78 -3.88
N GLU A 83 -0.07 -1.07 -5.02
CA GLU A 83 -1.52 -1.09 -5.17
C GLU A 83 -2.08 -2.51 -5.07
N THR A 84 -2.94 -2.77 -4.08
CA THR A 84 -3.49 -4.11 -3.82
C THR A 84 -4.99 -4.24 -4.10
N VAL A 85 -5.65 -3.15 -4.46
CA VAL A 85 -7.12 -3.09 -4.62
C VAL A 85 -7.61 -4.01 -5.73
N VAL A 86 -6.90 -4.01 -6.87
CA VAL A 86 -7.26 -4.83 -8.05
C VAL A 86 -7.13 -6.32 -7.75
N LEU A 87 -6.06 -6.74 -7.07
CA LEU A 87 -5.86 -8.13 -6.65
C LEU A 87 -6.98 -8.60 -5.72
N SER A 88 -7.33 -7.77 -4.74
CA SER A 88 -8.35 -8.08 -3.73
C SER A 88 -9.72 -8.30 -4.36
N GLY A 89 -10.09 -7.49 -5.36
CA GLY A 89 -11.34 -7.66 -6.11
C GLY A 89 -11.34 -8.92 -6.97
N LEU A 90 -10.28 -9.15 -7.74
CA LEU A 90 -10.18 -10.31 -8.64
C LEU A 90 -10.16 -11.63 -7.89
N ALA A 91 -9.43 -11.72 -6.77
CA ALA A 91 -9.38 -12.92 -5.94
C ALA A 91 -10.76 -13.28 -5.37
N LYS A 92 -11.54 -12.28 -4.97
CA LYS A 92 -12.90 -12.47 -4.43
C LYS A 92 -13.88 -12.97 -5.50
N GLU A 93 -13.84 -12.39 -6.70
CA GLU A 93 -14.66 -12.81 -7.84
C GLU A 93 -14.31 -14.21 -8.37
N TYR A 94 -13.04 -14.61 -8.23
CA TYR A 94 -12.58 -15.94 -8.60
C TYR A 94 -13.00 -17.01 -7.57
N ALA A 95 -12.79 -16.74 -6.28
CA ALA A 95 -13.23 -17.63 -5.21
C ALA A 95 -14.76 -17.85 -5.21
N GLY A 96 -15.54 -16.81 -5.51
CA GLY A 96 -16.99 -16.90 -5.62
C GLY A 96 -17.49 -17.80 -6.76
N ARG A 97 -16.70 -17.96 -7.83
CA ARG A 97 -17.04 -18.82 -8.99
C ARG A 97 -16.59 -20.27 -8.84
N HIS A 98 -15.54 -20.53 -8.06
CA HIS A 98 -15.04 -21.89 -7.80
C HIS A 98 -15.55 -22.50 -6.48
N GLY A 99 -16.22 -21.74 -5.62
CA GLY A 99 -16.90 -22.23 -4.41
C GLY A 99 -18.27 -22.90 -4.64
N HIS A 100 -18.72 -23.08 -5.89
CA HIS A 100 -20.02 -23.68 -6.23
C HIS A 100 -19.89 -25.00 -7.01
N ALA A 101 -18.85 -25.79 -6.72
CA ALA A 101 -18.66 -27.13 -7.27
C ALA A 101 -18.66 -28.19 -6.15
N ASP A 102 -19.65 -28.15 -5.27
CA ASP A 102 -19.97 -29.26 -4.37
C ASP A 102 -21.48 -29.27 -4.13
N GLY A 103 -22.22 -30.02 -4.98
CA GLY A 103 -23.69 -30.04 -4.90
C GLY A 103 -24.42 -30.54 -6.14
N GLY A 104 -24.04 -31.70 -6.67
CA GLY A 104 -24.85 -32.45 -7.64
C GLY A 104 -24.34 -33.89 -7.64
N GLY A 105 -24.80 -34.75 -6.75
CA GLY A 105 -26.19 -35.22 -6.75
C GLY A 105 -26.21 -36.48 -7.61
N CYS A 106 -25.92 -37.61 -6.97
CA CYS A 106 -26.05 -38.95 -7.55
C CYS A 106 -27.41 -39.11 -8.23
N THR A 107 -27.39 -39.58 -9.48
CA THR A 107 -28.45 -40.40 -10.07
C THR A 107 -27.79 -41.53 -10.84
#